data_AF-A0AAU4L3B2-F1
#
_entry.id   AF-A0AAU4L3B2-F1
#
_cell.length_a   1.000
_cell.length_b   1.000
_cell.length_c   1.000
_cell.angle_alpha   90.00
_cell.angle_beta   90.00
_cell.angle_gamma   90.00
#
_symmetry.space_group_name_H-M   'P 1'
#
loop_
_entity.id
_entity.type
_entity.pdbx_description
1 polymer ?
#
loop_
_entity_poly.entity_id
_entity_poly.type
_entity_poly.pdbx_seq_one_letter_code
_entity_poly.pdbx_strand_id
1 'polypeptide(L)'
;MSVSHLATHLDLHMVGPENVAPCNTPTWELRVRKGVAVSEELGGRMLLHFLTLQNLGAFREGTQREIFTTPTPYPEEEVIRSLELPGVAYARKHVLVLDPLMLDDIAGPRHVAWGNGFEYILPGGFTAAAIASKWEVELW
;
A
#
# COMPACT_ATOMS: atom_id res chain seq x y z
N MET A 1 -23.00 3.82 -6.65
CA MET A 1 -21.53 3.99 -6.60
C MET A 1 -21.03 3.07 -5.49
N SER A 2 -20.06 2.18 -5.74
CA SER A 2 -19.56 1.29 -4.68
C SER A 2 -18.69 2.08 -3.70
N VAL A 3 -18.59 1.60 -2.45
CA VAL A 3 -17.75 2.21 -1.42
C VAL A 3 -16.29 2.31 -1.88
N SER A 4 -15.79 1.30 -2.59
CA SER A 4 -14.44 1.29 -3.17
C SER A 4 -14.22 2.38 -4.22
N HIS A 5 -15.23 2.67 -5.05
CA HIS A 5 -15.14 3.79 -6.02
C HIS A 5 -15.08 5.14 -5.30
N LEU A 6 -15.88 5.33 -4.24
CA LEU A 6 -15.85 6.56 -3.47
C LEU A 6 -14.51 6.75 -2.76
N ALA A 7 -13.96 5.70 -2.13
CA ALA A 7 -12.64 5.74 -1.49
C ALA A 7 -11.53 6.11 -2.49
N THR A 8 -11.50 5.44 -3.65
CA THR A 8 -10.54 5.75 -4.72
C THR A 8 -10.67 7.20 -5.22
N HIS A 9 -11.91 7.68 -5.33
CA HIS A 9 -12.17 9.05 -5.76
C HIS A 9 -11.67 10.08 -4.73
N LEU A 10 -11.85 9.80 -3.43
CA LEU A 10 -11.32 10.63 -2.36
C LEU A 10 -9.78 10.61 -2.35
N ASP A 11 -9.17 9.43 -2.51
CA ASP A 11 -7.72 9.29 -2.62
C ASP A 11 -7.15 10.09 -3.80
N LEU A 12 -7.87 10.12 -4.94
CA LEU A 12 -7.47 10.89 -6.11
C LEU A 12 -7.39 12.40 -5.81
N HIS A 13 -8.36 12.92 -5.06
CA HIS A 13 -8.38 14.33 -4.66
C HIS A 13 -7.32 14.66 -3.62
N MET A 14 -6.99 13.71 -2.75
CA MET A 14 -5.94 13.90 -1.73
C MET A 14 -4.54 13.90 -2.35
N VAL A 15 -4.27 12.99 -3.29
CA VAL A 15 -2.96 12.89 -3.95
C VAL A 15 -2.80 13.92 -5.07
N GLY A 16 -3.91 14.36 -5.67
CA GLY A 16 -3.93 15.22 -6.84
C GLY A 16 -3.96 14.37 -8.11
N PRO A 17 -4.97 14.54 -8.99
CA PRO A 17 -5.14 13.69 -10.17
C PRO A 17 -3.96 13.75 -11.15
N GLU A 18 -3.24 14.87 -11.20
CA GLU A 18 -2.03 15.05 -12.01
C GLU A 18 -0.82 14.24 -11.51
N ASN A 19 -0.85 13.79 -10.25
CA ASN A 19 0.23 13.02 -9.63
C ASN A 19 0.04 11.51 -9.79
N VAL A 20 -1.07 11.07 -10.41
CA VAL A 20 -1.37 9.64 -10.63
C VAL A 20 -1.13 9.25 -12.08
N ALA A 21 -0.25 8.26 -12.27
CA ALA A 21 0.05 7.73 -13.59
C ALA A 21 -1.07 6.79 -14.13
N PRO A 22 -1.29 6.75 -15.46
CA PRO A 22 -2.16 5.76 -16.11
C PRO A 22 -1.73 4.31 -15.80
N CYS A 23 -2.69 3.38 -15.78
CA CYS A 23 -2.45 1.98 -15.41
C CYS A 23 -1.45 1.22 -16.30
N ASN A 24 -1.23 1.68 -17.53
CA ASN A 24 -0.28 1.10 -18.48
C ASN A 24 1.11 1.74 -18.41
N THR A 25 1.34 2.69 -17.51
CA THR A 25 2.65 3.32 -17.33
C THR A 25 3.62 2.32 -16.71
N PRO A 26 4.74 1.97 -17.36
CA PRO A 26 5.69 1.01 -16.81
C PRO A 26 6.43 1.58 -15.59
N THR A 27 6.91 0.70 -14.70
CA THR A 27 7.53 1.11 -13.42
C THR A 27 8.70 2.09 -13.60
N TRP A 28 9.55 1.89 -14.61
CA TRP A 28 10.72 2.74 -14.87
C TRP A 28 10.37 4.16 -15.36
N GLU A 29 9.12 4.39 -15.78
CA GLU A 29 8.61 5.72 -16.14
C GLU A 29 7.89 6.42 -14.99
N LEU A 30 7.66 5.72 -13.87
CA LEU A 30 7.02 6.30 -12.71
C LEU A 30 7.98 7.23 -11.96
N ARG A 31 7.41 8.32 -11.45
CA ARG A 31 8.15 9.22 -10.56
C ARG A 31 8.55 8.47 -9.30
N VAL A 32 9.86 8.45 -9.02
CA VAL A 32 10.42 7.90 -7.78
C VAL A 32 10.53 9.01 -6.74
N ARG A 33 10.07 8.72 -5.53
CA ARG A 33 10.05 9.65 -4.40
C ARG A 33 10.56 8.95 -3.15
N LYS A 34 11.12 9.74 -2.23
CA LYS A 34 11.52 9.27 -0.90
C LYS A 34 10.30 9.02 -0.02
N GLY A 35 10.44 8.07 0.90
CA GLY A 35 9.41 7.72 1.87
C GLY A 35 8.78 8.91 2.60
N VAL A 36 9.61 9.87 3.02
CA VAL A 36 9.14 11.12 3.68
C VAL A 36 8.15 11.89 2.82
N ALA A 37 8.46 12.12 1.54
CA ALA A 37 7.58 12.87 0.64
C ALA A 37 6.26 12.13 0.39
N VAL A 38 6.29 10.80 0.32
CA VAL A 38 5.08 9.98 0.16
C VAL A 38 4.26 9.97 1.45
N SER A 39 4.89 9.94 2.63
CA SER A 39 4.18 10.04 3.92
C SER A 39 3.46 11.37 4.08
N GLU A 40 4.09 12.48 3.68
CA GLU A 40 3.47 13.81 3.66
C GLU A 40 2.26 13.85 2.71
N GLU A 41 2.39 13.32 1.49
CA GLU A 41 1.31 13.19 0.51
C GLU A 41 0.15 12.33 1.02
N LEU A 42 0.47 11.24 1.72
CA LEU A 42 -0.52 10.35 2.31
C LEU A 42 -1.12 10.89 3.61
N GLY A 43 -0.60 11.96 4.18
CA GLY A 43 -1.10 12.54 5.43
C GLY A 43 -1.00 11.57 6.62
N GLY A 44 0.07 10.78 6.70
CA GLY A 44 0.30 9.81 7.77
C GLY A 44 -0.44 8.46 7.61
N ARG A 45 -1.03 8.19 6.44
CA ARG A 45 -1.63 6.89 6.11
C ARG A 45 -0.55 5.86 5.75
N MET A 46 -0.87 4.59 5.98
CA MET A 46 0.05 3.47 5.77
C MET A 46 -0.12 2.86 4.38
N LEU A 47 0.83 2.02 3.98
CA LEU A 47 0.73 1.20 2.77
C LEU A 47 0.43 -0.26 3.13
N LEU A 48 -0.43 -0.91 2.34
CA LEU A 48 -0.78 -2.33 2.47
C LEU A 48 -0.17 -3.14 1.35
N HIS A 49 0.44 -4.26 1.72
CA HIS A 49 0.79 -5.33 0.78
C HIS A 49 0.03 -6.61 1.15
N PHE A 50 -0.66 -7.21 0.17
CA PHE A 50 -1.40 -8.46 0.38
C PHE A 50 -0.48 -9.67 0.22
N LEU A 51 -0.53 -10.58 1.19
CA LEU A 51 0.33 -11.75 1.27
C LEU A 51 -0.44 -13.08 1.23
N THR A 52 0.26 -14.14 0.84
CA THR A 52 -0.16 -15.53 1.03
C THR A 52 0.63 -16.16 2.17
N LEU A 53 0.07 -17.20 2.83
CA LEU A 53 0.74 -17.94 3.91
C LEU A 53 2.15 -18.43 3.55
N GLN A 54 2.35 -18.85 2.30
CA GLN A 54 3.63 -19.38 1.82
C GLN A 54 4.74 -18.33 1.79
N ASN A 55 4.37 -17.07 1.55
CA ASN A 55 5.31 -15.97 1.43
C ASN A 55 5.52 -15.22 2.75
N LEU A 56 4.63 -15.42 3.70
CA LEU A 56 4.58 -14.70 4.97
C LEU A 56 5.92 -14.71 5.72
N GLY A 57 6.51 -15.90 5.88
CA GLY A 57 7.81 -16.05 6.54
C GLY A 57 8.96 -15.34 5.80
N ALA A 58 8.88 -15.25 4.47
CA ALA A 58 9.91 -14.62 3.64
C ALA A 58 9.91 -13.09 3.72
N PHE A 59 8.79 -12.46 4.14
CA PHE A 59 8.67 -11.01 4.22
C PHE A 59 8.92 -10.45 5.63
N ARG A 60 9.01 -11.30 6.67
CA ARG A 60 9.24 -10.87 8.06
C ARG A 60 10.57 -10.13 8.26
N GLU A 61 11.57 -10.44 7.46
CA GLU A 61 12.90 -9.80 7.51
C GLU A 61 13.05 -8.68 6.46
N GLY A 62 11.99 -8.39 5.70
CA GLY A 62 12.07 -7.57 4.51
C GLY A 62 12.36 -8.38 3.25
N THR A 63 12.43 -7.70 2.11
CA THR A 63 12.78 -8.29 0.82
C THR A 63 13.50 -7.27 -0.05
N GLN A 64 14.26 -7.75 -1.03
CA GLN A 64 14.86 -6.93 -2.09
C GLN A 64 14.10 -7.03 -3.42
N ARG A 65 12.99 -7.76 -3.45
CA ARG A 65 12.16 -7.92 -4.65
C ARG A 65 11.23 -6.73 -4.81
N GLU A 66 10.85 -6.43 -6.05
CA GLU A 66 9.80 -5.45 -6.36
C GLU A 66 8.47 -5.86 -5.70
N ILE A 67 7.75 -4.87 -5.15
CA ILE A 67 6.48 -5.08 -4.45
C ILE A 67 5.48 -4.00 -4.81
N PHE A 68 4.22 -4.41 -4.88
CA PHE A 68 3.07 -3.54 -5.15
C PHE A 68 2.26 -3.35 -3.86
N THR A 69 1.94 -2.10 -3.55
CA THR A 69 1.26 -1.70 -2.31
C THR A 69 0.14 -0.72 -2.59
N THR A 70 -0.85 -0.62 -1.71
CA THR A 70 -1.98 0.33 -1.82
C THR A 70 -2.10 1.16 -0.54
N PRO A 71 -2.46 2.45 -0.59
CA PRO A 71 -2.66 3.24 0.62
C PRO A 71 -3.84 2.73 1.45
N THR A 72 -3.75 2.90 2.77
CA THR A 72 -4.87 2.73 3.69
C THR A 72 -5.76 3.97 3.70
N PRO A 73 -7.04 3.85 4.06
CA PRO A 73 -7.88 5.01 4.35
C PRO A 73 -7.62 5.60 5.76
N TYR A 74 -6.86 4.89 6.60
CA TYR A 74 -6.66 5.22 8.01
C TYR A 74 -5.18 5.48 8.35
N PRO A 75 -4.86 6.27 9.39
CA PRO A 75 -3.53 6.37 9.99
C PRO A 75 -3.15 5.07 10.74
N GLU A 76 -1.86 4.84 11.00
CA GLU A 76 -1.30 3.59 11.57
C GLU A 76 -2.11 3.03 12.75
N GLU A 77 -2.40 3.87 13.74
CA GLU A 77 -3.12 3.52 14.97
C GLU A 77 -4.56 3.01 14.73
N GLU A 78 -5.20 3.51 13.67
CA GLU A 78 -6.54 3.12 13.26
C GLU A 78 -6.51 1.92 12.29
N VAL A 79 -5.45 1.77 11.49
CA VAL A 79 -5.27 0.63 10.58
C VAL A 79 -5.24 -0.68 11.36
N ILE A 80 -4.43 -0.76 12.42
CA ILE A 80 -4.29 -1.97 13.23
C ILE A 80 -5.64 -2.36 13.85
N ARG A 81 -6.44 -1.38 14.30
CA ARG A 81 -7.78 -1.61 14.86
C ARG A 81 -8.83 -1.96 13.81
N SER A 82 -8.70 -1.40 12.61
CA SER A 82 -9.74 -1.49 11.56
C SER A 82 -9.56 -2.68 10.62
N LEU A 83 -8.34 -3.24 10.53
CA LEU A 83 -8.08 -4.48 9.80
C LEU A 83 -8.60 -5.73 10.53
N GLU A 84 -9.15 -5.61 11.74
CA GLU A 84 -9.82 -6.69 12.46
C GLU A 84 -11.27 -6.97 11.98
N LEU A 85 -11.75 -6.35 10.90
CA LEU A 85 -13.17 -6.34 10.51
C LEU A 85 -13.56 -7.37 9.44
N PRO A 86 -14.82 -7.88 9.49
CA PRO A 86 -15.20 -9.15 8.89
C PRO A 86 -15.57 -9.07 7.40
N GLY A 87 -15.06 -10.03 6.63
CA GLY A 87 -15.72 -10.72 5.52
C GLY A 87 -16.09 -9.90 4.27
N VAL A 88 -15.24 -9.93 3.23
CA VAL A 88 -15.67 -9.62 1.85
C VAL A 88 -15.12 -10.63 0.84
N ALA A 89 -15.95 -11.64 0.55
CA ALA A 89 -16.04 -12.55 -0.61
C ALA A 89 -14.79 -13.30 -1.17
N TYR A 90 -13.55 -12.93 -0.85
CA TYR A 90 -12.34 -13.73 -1.07
C TYR A 90 -11.32 -13.41 0.03
N ALA A 91 -10.91 -14.43 0.80
CA ALA A 91 -10.07 -14.23 1.98
C ALA A 91 -8.62 -13.89 1.58
N ARG A 92 -8.28 -12.59 1.56
CA ARG A 92 -6.89 -12.13 1.63
C ARG A 92 -6.45 -12.24 3.09
N LYS A 93 -6.13 -13.46 3.51
CA LYS A 93 -5.98 -13.78 4.93
C LYS A 93 -4.82 -13.05 5.64
N HIS A 94 -3.92 -12.40 4.91
CA HIS A 94 -2.73 -11.79 5.51
C HIS A 94 -2.40 -10.49 4.78
N VAL A 95 -2.14 -9.44 5.56
CA VAL A 95 -1.67 -8.15 5.07
C VAL A 95 -0.42 -7.73 5.83
N LEU A 96 0.49 -7.08 5.12
CA LEU A 96 1.62 -6.38 5.70
C LEU A 96 1.34 -4.88 5.68
N VAL A 97 1.49 -4.24 6.84
CA VAL A 97 1.36 -2.79 6.98
C VAL A 97 2.76 -2.20 6.98
N LEU A 98 3.03 -1.31 6.02
CA LEU A 98 4.31 -0.66 5.83
C LEU A 98 4.20 0.83 6.16
N ASP A 99 5.15 1.32 6.96
CA ASP A 99 5.33 2.75 7.22
C ASP A 99 6.13 3.38 6.07
N PRO A 100 5.53 4.32 5.30
CA PRO A 100 6.23 5.00 4.21
C PRO A 100 7.48 5.74 4.67
N LEU A 101 7.55 6.26 5.91
CA LEU A 101 8.71 7.01 6.41
C LEU A 101 10.00 6.17 6.44
N MET A 102 9.84 4.85 6.54
CA MET A 102 10.93 3.90 6.66
C MET A 102 11.32 3.26 5.32
N LEU A 103 10.74 3.73 4.21
CA LEU A 103 10.99 3.24 2.86
C LEU A 103 11.94 4.18 2.10
N ASP A 104 12.92 3.57 1.41
CA ASP A 104 13.93 4.32 0.68
C ASP A 104 13.39 4.96 -0.60
N ASP A 105 12.89 4.14 -1.52
CA ASP A 105 12.42 4.57 -2.84
C ASP A 105 11.05 3.97 -3.14
N ILE A 106 10.10 4.86 -3.45
CA ILE A 106 8.72 4.51 -3.78
C ILE A 106 8.39 5.11 -5.15
N ALA A 107 7.92 4.28 -6.06
CA ALA A 107 7.48 4.67 -7.40
C ALA A 107 5.94 4.72 -7.48
N GLY A 108 5.40 5.73 -8.16
CA GLY A 108 3.95 5.92 -8.34
C GLY A 108 3.42 7.20 -7.67
N PRO A 109 2.10 7.31 -7.44
CA PRO A 109 1.08 6.28 -7.63
C PRO A 109 0.73 6.02 -9.10
N ARG A 110 0.25 4.80 -9.35
CA ARG A 110 -0.33 4.37 -10.64
C ARG A 110 -1.74 3.85 -10.42
N HIS A 111 -2.64 4.09 -11.36
CA HIS A 111 -3.96 3.43 -11.34
C HIS A 111 -3.83 1.91 -11.45
N VAL A 112 -4.57 1.15 -10.64
CA VAL A 112 -4.66 -0.30 -10.81
C VAL A 112 -5.62 -0.62 -11.96
N ALA A 113 -5.21 -1.44 -12.93
CA ALA A 113 -6.07 -1.85 -14.04
C ALA A 113 -7.25 -2.68 -13.52
N TRP A 114 -8.49 -2.26 -13.81
CA TRP A 114 -9.76 -2.86 -13.32
C TRP A 114 -9.94 -2.86 -11.78
N GLY A 115 -8.89 -2.49 -11.04
CA GLY A 115 -8.89 -2.32 -9.60
C GLY A 115 -9.16 -0.86 -9.28
N ASN A 116 -10.28 -0.62 -8.62
CA ASN A 116 -10.64 0.70 -8.14
C ASN A 116 -9.69 1.10 -7.01
N GLY A 117 -8.54 1.67 -7.35
CA GLY A 117 -7.50 2.07 -6.41
C GLY A 117 -6.21 2.53 -7.08
N PHE A 118 -5.22 2.84 -6.23
CA PHE A 118 -3.86 3.20 -6.63
C PHE A 118 -2.87 2.19 -6.11
N GLU A 119 -1.79 2.01 -6.85
CA GLU A 119 -0.63 1.26 -6.39
C GLU A 119 0.61 2.15 -6.30
N TYR A 120 1.38 1.90 -5.24
CA TYR A 120 2.75 2.35 -5.07
C TYR A 120 3.67 1.14 -5.17
N ILE A 121 4.76 1.31 -5.88
CA ILE A 121 5.71 0.25 -6.19
C ILE A 121 6.98 0.50 -5.39
N LEU A 122 7.54 -0.54 -4.80
CA LEU A 122 8.82 -0.51 -4.08
C LEU A 122 9.87 -1.22 -4.94
N PRO A 123 10.64 -0.52 -5.80
CA PRO A 123 11.50 -1.17 -6.78
C PRO A 123 12.62 -2.00 -6.15
N GLY A 124 13.12 -1.56 -5.00
CA GLY A 124 14.13 -2.26 -4.19
C GLY A 124 13.57 -3.07 -3.02
N GLY A 125 12.25 -3.21 -2.92
CA GLY A 125 11.60 -3.84 -1.77
C GLY A 125 11.62 -2.98 -0.49
N PHE A 126 11.72 -3.62 0.67
CA PHE A 126 11.74 -2.95 1.97
C PHE A 126 12.57 -3.73 2.99
N THR A 127 13.02 -3.06 4.05
CA THR A 127 13.70 -3.70 5.19
C THR A 127 12.71 -3.96 6.34
N ALA A 128 13.03 -4.89 7.24
CA ALA A 128 12.19 -5.19 8.41
C ALA A 128 11.80 -3.96 9.25
N ALA A 129 12.60 -2.88 9.21
CA ALA A 129 12.32 -1.65 9.94
C ALA A 129 11.09 -0.88 9.39
N ALA A 130 10.67 -1.15 8.16
CA ALA A 130 9.49 -0.53 7.55
C ALA A 130 8.16 -1.22 7.91
N ILE A 131 8.21 -2.33 8.64
CA ILE A 131 7.01 -3.07 9.04
C ILE A 131 6.41 -2.39 10.28
N ALA A 132 5.30 -1.67 10.08
CA ALA A 132 4.60 -0.93 11.14
C ALA A 132 3.88 -1.89 12.12
N SER A 133 3.20 -2.91 11.60
CA SER A 133 2.60 -3.96 12.41
C SER A 133 3.41 -5.26 12.32
N LYS A 134 4.02 -5.66 13.44
CA LYS A 134 4.64 -6.99 13.58
C LYS A 134 3.61 -8.14 13.63
N TRP A 135 2.33 -7.81 13.70
CA TRP A 135 1.24 -8.77 13.73
C TRP A 135 0.70 -8.91 12.32
N GLU A 136 0.76 -10.15 11.82
CA GLU A 136 0.06 -10.59 10.65
C GLU A 136 -1.43 -10.47 10.97
N VAL A 137 -2.12 -9.50 10.37
CA VAL A 137 -3.55 -9.35 10.64
C VAL A 137 -4.28 -10.38 9.81
N GLU A 138 -4.84 -11.39 10.48
CA GLU A 138 -5.75 -12.34 9.85
C GLU A 138 -7.10 -11.66 9.59
N LEU A 139 -7.45 -11.49 8.32
CA LEU A 139 -8.74 -10.94 7.92
C LEU A 139 -9.78 -12.07 7.94
N TRP A 140 -10.68 -12.07 8.93
CA TRP A 140 -11.77 -13.05 9.10
C TRP A 140 -13.01 -12.73 8.27
#